data_AF-A0A1I1DVX4-F1
#
_entry.id   AF-A0A1I1DVX4-F1
#
_cell.length_a   1.000
_cell.length_b   1.000
_cell.length_c   1.000
_cell.angle_alpha   90.00
_cell.angle_beta   90.00
_cell.angle_gamma   90.00
#
_symmetry.space_group_name_H-M   'P 1'
#
loop_
_entity.id
_entity.type
_entity.pdbx_description
1 polymer ?
#
loop_
_entity_poly.entity_id
_entity_poly.type
_entity_poly.pdbx_seq_one_letter_code
_entity_poly.pdbx_strand_id
1 'polypeptide(L)'
;MGALASGAAAAVGTGAFNIARVDRNMEVDIVDDGDAYLGLESSSKYAEEKDDGQLEIAFDGSIDGQNGDGLSDNANYVFTDVFSIHNNGTDEIAVTLSDSLDSIGWETEFPRAYYSFDKIGTTNDVNGDGDFTGGTADDGAFLAPGEELYVHFEFVGREAELENGRDDWPGSIGVYAEAKEDSN
;
A
#
# COMPACT_ATOMS: atom_id res chain seq x y z
N MET A 1 11.32 -43.20 -73.48
CA MET A 1 11.97 -41.98 -74.00
C MET A 1 10.95 -41.23 -74.85
N GLY A 2 10.66 -39.98 -74.50
CA GLY A 2 9.68 -39.09 -75.15
C GLY A 2 8.37 -38.97 -74.35
N ALA A 3 7.83 -37.80 -74.04
CA ALA A 3 8.16 -36.44 -74.43
C ALA A 3 7.73 -35.46 -73.32
N LEU A 4 8.39 -34.30 -73.29
CA LEU A 4 8.05 -33.14 -72.49
C LEU A 4 6.60 -32.69 -72.72
N ALA A 5 5.87 -32.46 -71.63
CA ALA A 5 4.76 -31.52 -71.58
C ALA A 5 5.00 -30.59 -70.40
N SER A 6 5.67 -29.47 -70.68
CA SER A 6 5.68 -28.28 -69.85
C SER A 6 4.26 -27.75 -69.68
N GLY A 7 3.78 -27.62 -68.44
CA GLY A 7 2.49 -27.03 -68.13
C GLY A 7 2.53 -26.40 -66.75
N ALA A 8 2.92 -25.13 -66.70
CA ALA A 8 2.82 -24.30 -65.51
C ALA A 8 1.35 -23.99 -65.19
N ALA A 9 0.95 -24.18 -63.94
CA ALA A 9 -0.19 -23.54 -63.28
C ALA A 9 0.01 -23.76 -61.77
N ALA A 10 0.70 -22.87 -61.06
CA ALA A 10 0.21 -21.60 -60.52
C ALA A 10 -0.75 -21.80 -59.33
N ALA A 11 -0.55 -20.94 -58.31
CA ALA A 11 -1.43 -20.67 -57.19
C ALA A 11 -1.25 -21.69 -56.02
N VAL A 12 -0.98 -21.31 -54.78
CA VAL A 12 -0.98 -20.02 -54.09
C VAL A 12 0.04 -20.17 -52.96
N GLY A 13 0.93 -19.19 -52.80
CA GLY A 13 1.74 -19.10 -51.59
C GLY A 13 0.78 -18.96 -50.41
N THR A 14 0.71 -19.97 -49.54
CA THR A 14 0.09 -19.83 -48.24
C THR A 14 1.01 -18.90 -47.44
N GLY A 15 0.86 -17.60 -47.66
CA GLY A 15 1.32 -16.57 -46.75
C GLY A 15 0.56 -16.74 -45.44
N ALA A 16 0.90 -17.76 -44.67
CA ALA A 16 0.57 -17.82 -43.26
C ALA A 16 1.12 -16.53 -42.65
N PHE A 17 0.28 -15.81 -41.92
CA PHE A 17 0.62 -14.52 -41.33
C PHE A 17 1.97 -14.62 -40.62
N ASN A 18 3.00 -13.99 -41.18
CA ASN A 18 4.35 -14.09 -40.59
C ASN A 18 4.44 -13.19 -39.35
N ILE A 19 3.72 -12.07 -39.31
CA ILE A 19 3.52 -11.20 -38.14
C ILE A 19 2.20 -10.43 -38.34
N ALA A 20 1.31 -10.43 -37.35
CA ALA A 20 0.17 -9.51 -37.28
C ALA A 20 0.44 -8.49 -36.17
N ARG A 21 0.68 -7.23 -36.55
CA ARG A 21 0.71 -6.12 -35.60
C ARG A 21 -0.71 -5.58 -35.46
N VAL A 22 -1.25 -5.65 -34.26
CA VAL A 22 -2.50 -4.99 -33.89
C VAL A 22 -2.12 -3.93 -32.86
N ASP A 23 -2.31 -2.67 -33.20
CA ASP A 23 -2.15 -1.58 -32.25
C ASP A 23 -3.37 -1.59 -31.31
N ARG A 24 -3.14 -1.89 -30.04
CA ARG A 24 -4.12 -1.76 -28.96
C ARG A 24 -3.89 -0.39 -28.33
N ASN A 25 -4.94 0.39 -28.13
CA ASN A 25 -4.84 1.63 -27.37
C ASN A 25 -4.78 1.28 -25.89
N MET A 26 -3.84 1.88 -25.16
CA MET A 26 -3.79 1.86 -23.69
C MET A 26 -4.07 3.27 -23.20
N GLU A 27 -4.99 3.40 -22.27
CA GLU A 27 -5.32 4.64 -21.57
C GLU A 27 -5.04 4.38 -20.09
N VAL A 28 -4.33 5.30 -19.46
CA VAL A 28 -3.96 5.23 -18.04
C VAL A 28 -4.32 6.59 -17.46
N ASP A 29 -5.26 6.58 -16.52
CA ASP A 29 -5.65 7.76 -15.77
C ASP A 29 -4.93 7.76 -14.43
N ILE A 30 -4.48 8.94 -14.01
CA ILE A 30 -3.91 9.18 -12.68
C ILE A 30 -4.96 9.98 -11.92
N VAL A 31 -5.33 9.47 -10.75
CA VAL A 31 -6.36 10.02 -9.86
C VAL A 31 -5.78 10.25 -8.47
N ASP A 32 -6.51 10.99 -7.64
CA ASP A 32 -6.15 11.27 -6.25
C ASP A 32 -6.20 9.97 -5.41
N ASP A 33 -5.49 9.95 -4.28
CA ASP A 33 -5.27 8.74 -3.49
C ASP A 33 -6.59 8.11 -3.00
N GLY A 34 -7.63 8.89 -2.72
CA GLY A 34 -8.94 8.37 -2.32
C GLY A 34 -9.69 7.64 -3.45
N ASP A 35 -9.53 8.09 -4.70
CA ASP A 35 -10.22 7.57 -5.89
C ASP A 35 -9.42 6.44 -6.59
N ALA A 36 -8.18 6.19 -6.17
CA ALA A 36 -7.32 5.16 -6.74
C ALA A 36 -7.86 3.75 -6.47
N TYR A 37 -7.43 2.76 -7.29
CA TYR A 37 -7.78 1.35 -7.08
C TYR A 37 -7.40 0.85 -5.69
N LEU A 38 -6.27 1.34 -5.17
CA LEU A 38 -5.90 1.25 -3.76
C LEU A 38 -6.14 2.62 -3.15
N GLY A 39 -7.28 2.78 -2.47
CA GLY A 39 -7.71 4.05 -1.89
C GLY A 39 -7.00 4.34 -0.58
N LEU A 40 -6.48 5.55 -0.36
CA LEU A 40 -5.97 6.01 0.93
C LEU A 40 -6.77 7.21 1.41
N GLU A 41 -7.33 7.13 2.62
CA GLU A 41 -8.18 8.19 3.16
C GLU A 41 -7.79 8.57 4.59
N SER A 42 -7.76 9.87 4.90
CA SER A 42 -7.57 10.32 6.29
C SER A 42 -8.70 9.84 7.19
N SER A 43 -8.36 9.28 8.34
CA SER A 43 -9.34 8.86 9.35
C SER A 43 -9.16 9.54 10.72
N SER A 44 -8.15 10.41 10.85
CA SER A 44 -7.93 11.27 12.02
C SER A 44 -7.24 12.59 11.65
N LYS A 45 -7.10 13.48 12.64
CA LYS A 45 -6.35 14.75 12.53
C LYS A 45 -4.84 14.61 12.27
N TYR A 46 -4.31 13.38 12.26
CA TYR A 46 -2.89 13.10 11.99
C TYR A 46 -2.61 12.80 10.52
N ALA A 47 -3.65 12.79 9.69
CA ALA A 47 -3.52 12.69 8.24
C ALA A 47 -4.45 13.69 7.55
N GLU A 48 -4.06 14.16 6.37
CA GLU A 48 -4.84 15.09 5.55
C GLU A 48 -4.56 14.84 4.08
N GLU A 49 -5.61 14.83 3.26
CA GLU A 49 -5.47 14.85 1.81
C GLU A 49 -5.10 16.26 1.35
N LYS A 50 -4.02 16.39 0.59
CA LYS A 50 -3.53 17.67 0.07
C LYS A 50 -4.21 18.04 -1.25
N ASP A 51 -4.05 19.30 -1.64
CA ASP A 51 -4.58 19.84 -2.91
C ASP A 51 -4.06 19.12 -4.16
N ASP A 52 -2.97 18.35 -4.05
CA ASP A 52 -2.39 17.54 -5.12
C ASP A 52 -2.85 16.07 -5.11
N GLY A 53 -3.84 15.73 -4.27
CA GLY A 53 -4.45 14.41 -4.19
C GLY A 53 -3.66 13.39 -3.35
N GLN A 54 -2.54 13.80 -2.74
CA GLN A 54 -1.73 12.92 -1.90
C GLN A 54 -2.19 12.95 -0.44
N LEU A 55 -2.22 11.79 0.21
CA LEU A 55 -2.41 11.70 1.65
C LEU A 55 -1.11 12.03 2.40
N GLU A 56 -1.11 13.14 3.15
CA GLU A 56 -0.02 13.50 4.06
C GLU A 56 -0.29 12.96 5.47
N ILE A 57 0.75 12.44 6.12
CA ILE A 57 0.72 12.04 7.53
C ILE A 57 1.69 12.93 8.30
N ALA A 58 1.24 13.52 9.41
CA ALA A 58 2.09 14.32 10.27
C ALA A 58 1.73 14.19 11.75
N PHE A 59 2.78 14.12 12.58
CA PHE A 59 2.69 14.05 14.03
C PHE A 59 3.23 15.34 14.69
N ASP A 60 2.94 16.48 14.06
CA ASP A 60 3.31 17.82 14.49
C ASP A 60 2.17 18.82 14.20
N GLY A 61 2.49 20.12 14.23
CA GLY A 61 1.57 21.23 14.04
C GLY A 61 1.22 21.56 12.59
N SER A 62 1.75 20.80 11.63
CA SER A 62 1.56 21.06 10.20
C SER A 62 0.14 20.73 9.71
N ILE A 63 -0.54 19.77 10.36
CA ILE A 63 -1.90 19.34 10.02
C ILE A 63 -2.91 19.77 11.10
N ASP A 64 -4.07 20.25 10.65
CA ASP A 64 -5.29 20.54 11.43
C ASP A 64 -5.09 21.41 12.69
N GLY A 65 -4.16 22.37 12.62
CA GLY A 65 -3.99 23.39 13.67
C GLY A 65 -3.51 22.84 15.03
N GLN A 66 -2.79 21.71 15.02
CA GLN A 66 -2.14 21.19 16.21
C GLN A 66 -1.05 22.18 16.70
N ASN A 67 -0.90 22.32 18.03
CA ASN A 67 -0.01 23.32 18.63
C ASN A 67 1.38 22.77 19.01
N GLY A 68 1.68 21.51 18.67
CA GLY A 68 2.94 20.86 19.03
C GLY A 68 3.89 20.76 17.84
N ASP A 69 5.18 20.97 18.06
CA ASP A 69 6.20 20.93 16.99
C ASP A 69 6.76 19.52 16.72
N GLY A 70 6.15 18.48 17.31
CA GLY A 70 6.57 17.09 17.15
C GLY A 70 6.44 16.25 18.43
N LEU A 71 7.11 15.10 18.41
CA LEU A 71 7.10 14.11 19.50
C LEU A 71 8.25 14.36 20.50
N SER A 72 7.96 14.20 21.80
CA SER A 72 8.97 14.30 22.87
C SER A 72 9.85 13.06 22.91
N ASP A 73 11.15 13.29 23.09
CA ASP A 73 12.18 12.28 23.31
C ASP A 73 12.06 11.47 24.61
N ASN A 74 11.12 11.81 25.48
CA ASN A 74 10.96 11.20 26.79
C ASN A 74 9.56 10.58 27.01
N ALA A 75 8.80 10.38 25.94
CA ALA A 75 7.47 9.83 25.97
C ALA A 75 7.24 8.78 24.87
N ASN A 76 6.29 7.89 25.11
CA ASN A 76 5.82 6.94 24.11
C ASN A 76 4.46 7.44 23.60
N TYR A 77 4.25 7.28 22.30
CA TYR A 77 3.09 7.79 21.60
C TYR A 77 2.41 6.68 20.83
N VAL A 78 1.08 6.64 20.93
CA VAL A 78 0.23 5.78 20.12
C VAL A 78 -0.76 6.66 19.39
N PHE A 79 -0.84 6.51 18.08
CA PHE A 79 -1.76 7.18 17.20
C PHE A 79 -2.62 6.14 16.52
N THR A 80 -3.91 6.14 16.82
CA THR A 80 -4.88 5.18 16.28
C THR A 80 -5.68 5.79 15.15
N ASP A 81 -6.10 4.95 14.21
CA ASP A 81 -6.97 5.32 13.09
C ASP A 81 -6.41 6.54 12.34
N VAL A 82 -5.12 6.51 11.98
CA VAL A 82 -4.44 7.64 11.33
C VAL A 82 -5.01 7.86 9.93
N PHE A 83 -5.03 6.79 9.14
CA PHE A 83 -5.66 6.73 7.83
C PHE A 83 -6.25 5.33 7.60
N SER A 84 -7.10 5.17 6.59
CA SER A 84 -7.62 3.88 6.13
C SER A 84 -7.16 3.56 4.71
N ILE A 85 -7.10 2.26 4.43
CA ILE A 85 -6.77 1.70 3.12
C ILE A 85 -8.01 0.97 2.62
N HIS A 86 -8.43 1.29 1.39
CA HIS A 86 -9.62 0.74 0.74
C HIS A 86 -9.26 -0.03 -0.51
N ASN A 87 -9.91 -1.17 -0.74
CA ASN A 87 -9.86 -1.84 -2.03
C ASN A 87 -11.01 -1.35 -2.92
N ASN A 88 -10.74 -0.33 -3.75
CA ASN A 88 -11.67 0.18 -4.75
C ASN A 88 -11.65 -0.65 -6.06
N GLY A 89 -10.80 -1.68 -6.12
CA GLY A 89 -10.69 -2.61 -7.24
C GLY A 89 -11.80 -3.65 -7.30
N THR A 90 -11.63 -4.60 -8.21
CA THR A 90 -12.58 -5.71 -8.43
C THR A 90 -12.09 -7.06 -7.95
N ASP A 91 -10.80 -7.17 -7.59
CA ASP A 91 -10.15 -8.39 -7.15
C ASP A 91 -9.72 -8.26 -5.68
N GLU A 92 -9.60 -9.39 -4.97
CA GLU A 92 -9.02 -9.41 -3.62
C GLU A 92 -7.52 -9.08 -3.68
N ILE A 93 -7.07 -8.24 -2.76
CA ILE A 93 -5.67 -7.79 -2.67
C ILE A 93 -5.07 -8.19 -1.33
N ALA A 94 -3.77 -8.45 -1.31
CA ALA A 94 -2.97 -8.49 -0.08
C ALA A 94 -2.26 -7.14 0.09
N VAL A 95 -2.50 -6.48 1.22
CA VAL A 95 -1.90 -5.18 1.54
C VAL A 95 -0.76 -5.35 2.53
N THR A 96 0.38 -4.74 2.22
CA THR A 96 1.57 -4.70 3.07
C THR A 96 2.01 -3.25 3.26
N LEU A 97 2.28 -2.87 4.50
CA LEU A 97 2.93 -1.60 4.83
C LEU A 97 4.44 -1.83 4.86
N SER A 98 5.24 -0.92 4.31
CA SER A 98 6.70 -0.97 4.43
C SER A 98 7.40 0.33 4.02
N ASP A 99 8.58 0.64 4.56
CA ASP A 99 9.45 1.76 4.11
C ASP A 99 10.08 1.48 2.73
N SER A 100 10.15 0.20 2.34
CA SER A 100 10.60 -0.23 1.01
C SER A 100 9.96 -1.55 0.60
N LEU A 101 10.28 -2.10 -0.59
CA LEU A 101 9.82 -3.45 -0.96
C LEU A 101 10.35 -4.55 -0.03
N ASP A 102 11.32 -4.24 0.84
CA ASP A 102 11.71 -5.08 1.97
C ASP A 102 10.81 -4.71 3.15
N SER A 103 10.04 -5.68 3.68
CA SER A 103 9.15 -5.52 4.83
C SER A 103 9.84 -4.85 6.03
N ILE A 104 9.19 -3.88 6.68
CA ILE A 104 9.61 -3.40 8.00
C ILE A 104 9.60 -4.60 8.97
N GLY A 105 10.64 -4.77 9.78
CA GLY A 105 10.70 -5.82 10.81
C GLY A 105 9.75 -5.49 11.97
N TRP A 106 8.49 -5.90 11.85
CA TRP A 106 7.38 -5.45 12.71
C TRP A 106 7.40 -5.95 14.17
N GLU A 107 8.39 -6.75 14.58
CA GLU A 107 8.42 -7.34 15.92
C GLU A 107 9.43 -6.68 16.88
N THR A 108 10.38 -5.85 16.40
CA THR A 108 11.47 -5.37 17.28
C THR A 108 11.93 -3.92 17.12
N GLU A 109 11.57 -3.21 16.05
CA GLU A 109 12.14 -1.88 15.76
C GLU A 109 11.07 -0.78 15.70
N PHE A 110 11.36 0.39 16.29
CA PHE A 110 10.49 1.58 16.28
C PHE A 110 10.97 2.58 15.20
N PRO A 111 10.05 3.33 14.55
CA PRO A 111 8.61 3.39 14.78
C PRO A 111 7.85 2.19 14.20
N ARG A 112 6.68 1.89 14.76
CA ARG A 112 5.82 0.77 14.35
C ARG A 112 4.53 1.29 13.72
N ALA A 113 4.00 0.55 12.75
CA ALA A 113 2.70 0.74 12.17
C ALA A 113 1.94 -0.58 12.23
N TYR A 114 0.65 -0.48 12.47
CA TYR A 114 -0.24 -1.63 12.64
C TYR A 114 -1.50 -1.43 11.84
N TYR A 115 -2.27 -2.50 11.66
CA TYR A 115 -3.61 -2.39 11.11
C TYR A 115 -4.69 -3.10 11.94
N SER A 116 -5.92 -2.66 11.75
CA SER A 116 -7.13 -3.34 12.20
C SER A 116 -8.25 -3.17 11.19
N PHE A 117 -9.19 -4.12 11.12
CA PHE A 117 -10.34 -4.02 10.21
C PHE A 117 -11.47 -3.14 10.76
N ASP A 118 -11.41 -2.78 12.05
CA ASP A 118 -12.39 -1.95 12.72
C ASP A 118 -11.69 -0.77 13.40
N LYS A 119 -12.29 0.44 13.36
CA LYS A 119 -11.77 1.60 14.10
C LYS A 119 -11.61 1.28 15.59
N ILE A 120 -10.48 1.68 16.15
CA ILE A 120 -10.16 1.46 17.57
C ILE A 120 -10.53 2.67 18.43
N GLY A 121 -10.52 3.88 17.87
CA GLY A 121 -10.72 5.12 18.59
C GLY A 121 -9.59 5.43 19.58
N THR A 122 -9.88 6.15 20.66
CA THR A 122 -8.86 6.62 21.63
C THR A 122 -8.70 5.72 22.87
N THR A 123 -9.37 4.57 22.92
CA THR A 123 -9.35 3.74 24.13
C THR A 123 -8.16 2.80 24.10
N ASN A 124 -7.13 3.16 24.88
CA ASN A 124 -6.14 2.23 25.41
C ASN A 124 -6.87 1.06 26.08
N ASP A 125 -7.04 -0.05 25.38
CA ASP A 125 -6.81 -1.39 25.91
C ASP A 125 -7.35 -2.45 24.97
N VAL A 126 -6.46 -3.37 24.59
CA VAL A 126 -6.89 -4.76 24.46
C VAL A 126 -6.22 -5.69 25.47
N ASN A 127 -5.18 -5.26 26.21
CA ASN A 127 -4.55 -6.11 27.25
C ASN A 127 -3.93 -5.41 28.49
N GLY A 128 -4.01 -4.10 28.69
CA GLY A 128 -3.51 -3.45 29.93
C GLY A 128 -2.00 -3.19 29.98
N ASP A 129 -1.25 -3.68 28.99
CA ASP A 129 0.22 -3.61 28.93
C ASP A 129 0.76 -2.63 27.87
N GLY A 130 -0.13 -1.88 27.19
CA GLY A 130 0.25 -1.02 26.06
C GLY A 130 0.48 -1.79 24.75
N ASP A 131 0.13 -3.07 24.72
CA ASP A 131 0.28 -3.94 23.55
C ASP A 131 -0.92 -3.80 22.60
N PHE A 132 -0.63 -3.42 21.36
CA PHE A 132 -1.63 -3.24 20.30
C PHE A 132 -1.92 -4.60 19.63
N THR A 133 -3.17 -5.07 19.69
CA THR A 133 -3.54 -6.43 19.20
C THR A 133 -4.07 -6.46 17.76
N GLY A 134 -3.68 -5.49 16.93
CA GLY A 134 -3.87 -5.62 15.48
C GLY A 134 -3.09 -6.82 14.94
N GLY A 135 -3.52 -7.37 13.81
CA GLY A 135 -2.72 -8.39 13.13
C GLY A 135 -1.37 -7.80 12.71
N THR A 136 -0.30 -8.60 12.73
CA THR A 136 0.93 -8.22 12.01
C THR A 136 0.71 -8.48 10.52
N ALA A 137 1.16 -7.57 9.66
CA ALA A 137 0.96 -7.65 8.21
C ALA A 137 1.99 -8.57 7.53
N ASP A 138 2.65 -9.46 8.28
CA ASP A 138 3.80 -10.24 7.79
C ASP A 138 3.44 -11.19 6.63
N ASP A 139 2.14 -11.50 6.43
CA ASP A 139 1.62 -12.28 5.30
C ASP A 139 0.68 -11.47 4.36
N GLY A 140 0.53 -10.16 4.60
CA GLY A 140 -0.40 -9.28 3.88
C GLY A 140 -1.83 -9.31 4.44
N ALA A 141 -2.40 -8.13 4.69
CA ALA A 141 -3.80 -7.99 5.07
C ALA A 141 -4.68 -8.17 3.82
N PHE A 142 -5.49 -9.22 3.79
CA PHE A 142 -6.38 -9.46 2.66
C PHE A 142 -7.61 -8.54 2.71
N LEU A 143 -7.84 -7.79 1.63
CA LEU A 143 -9.02 -6.94 1.45
C LEU A 143 -9.79 -7.40 0.22
N ALA A 144 -11.03 -7.83 0.40
CA ALA A 144 -11.96 -8.04 -0.69
C ALA A 144 -12.41 -6.69 -1.30
N PRO A 145 -12.98 -6.68 -2.51
CA PRO A 145 -13.52 -5.46 -3.11
C PRO A 145 -14.52 -4.74 -2.19
N GLY A 146 -14.24 -3.46 -1.92
CA GLY A 146 -15.02 -2.60 -1.03
C GLY A 146 -14.75 -2.77 0.47
N GLU A 147 -13.80 -3.62 0.86
CA GLU A 147 -13.32 -3.70 2.25
C GLU A 147 -12.24 -2.65 2.53
N GLU A 148 -12.10 -2.32 3.81
CA GLU A 148 -11.13 -1.37 4.32
C GLU A 148 -10.41 -1.91 5.56
N LEU A 149 -9.25 -1.33 5.84
CA LEU A 149 -8.56 -1.45 7.12
C LEU A 149 -8.04 -0.09 7.58
N TYR A 150 -7.80 0.04 8.88
CA TYR A 150 -7.31 1.24 9.55
C TYR A 150 -5.86 1.06 9.95
N VAL A 151 -5.05 2.09 9.75
CA VAL A 151 -3.62 2.09 10.07
C VAL A 151 -3.36 2.91 11.33
N HIS A 152 -2.49 2.39 12.19
CA HIS A 152 -2.13 2.97 13.49
C HIS A 152 -0.62 3.08 13.57
N PHE A 153 -0.09 3.99 14.37
CA PHE A 153 1.34 4.19 14.56
C PHE A 153 1.73 4.22 16.04
N GLU A 154 2.92 3.70 16.33
CA GLU A 154 3.54 3.79 17.63
C GLU A 154 4.97 4.30 17.53
N PHE A 155 5.29 5.27 18.39
CA PHE A 155 6.61 5.87 18.49
C PHE A 155 7.11 5.77 19.92
N VAL A 156 8.34 5.29 20.09
CA VAL A 156 9.04 5.37 21.36
C VAL A 156 10.04 6.51 21.31
N GLY A 157 9.83 7.50 22.17
CA GLY A 157 10.71 8.66 22.26
C GLY A 157 12.04 8.31 22.92
N ARG A 158 12.06 7.41 23.90
CA ARG A 158 13.29 7.16 24.69
C ARG A 158 14.35 6.45 23.87
N GLU A 159 15.45 7.14 23.63
CA GLU A 159 16.57 6.63 22.82
C GLU A 159 17.15 5.30 23.33
N ALA A 160 17.12 5.07 24.65
CA ALA A 160 17.56 3.82 25.26
C ALA A 160 16.68 2.60 24.91
N GLU A 161 15.49 2.83 24.36
CA GLU A 161 14.54 1.80 23.92
C GLU A 161 14.55 1.64 22.39
N LEU A 162 15.43 2.37 21.67
CA LEU A 162 15.62 2.27 20.23
C LEU A 162 16.85 1.40 19.92
N GLU A 163 16.69 0.39 19.06
CA GLU A 163 17.79 -0.47 18.63
C GLU A 163 18.79 0.29 17.74
N ASN A 164 18.30 1.11 16.79
CA ASN A 164 19.11 1.85 15.83
C ASN A 164 19.12 3.38 16.04
N GLY A 165 18.55 3.88 17.15
CA GLY A 165 18.34 5.32 17.36
C GLY A 165 17.27 5.91 16.43
N ARG A 166 17.14 7.24 16.38
CA ARG A 166 16.11 7.92 15.55
C ARG A 166 16.52 8.25 14.12
N ASP A 167 17.81 8.18 13.81
CA ASP A 167 18.31 8.51 12.47
C ASP A 167 17.83 7.51 11.40
N ASP A 168 17.30 6.36 11.84
CA ASP A 168 16.76 5.28 11.01
C ASP A 168 15.23 5.37 10.85
N TRP A 169 14.59 6.42 11.38
CA TRP A 169 13.15 6.57 11.26
C TRP A 169 12.77 6.86 9.79
N PRO A 170 11.77 6.15 9.24
CA PRO A 170 11.38 6.31 7.85
C PRO A 170 10.81 7.72 7.63
N GLY A 171 11.24 8.37 6.54
CA GLY A 171 10.69 9.66 6.11
C GLY A 171 9.37 9.51 5.35
N SER A 172 9.02 8.30 4.93
CA SER A 172 7.80 7.95 4.20
C SER A 172 7.41 6.51 4.52
N ILE A 173 6.12 6.18 4.41
CA ILE A 173 5.65 4.79 4.46
C ILE A 173 5.08 4.43 3.08
N GLY A 174 5.55 3.33 2.52
CA GLY A 174 4.98 2.72 1.32
C GLY A 174 3.80 1.82 1.68
N VAL A 175 2.73 1.95 0.90
CA VAL A 175 1.61 1.00 0.92
C VAL A 175 1.68 0.17 -0.35
N TYR A 176 1.84 -1.14 -0.20
CA TYR A 176 1.94 -2.07 -1.31
C TYR A 176 0.70 -2.95 -1.34
N ALA A 177 0.13 -3.12 -2.53
CA ALA A 177 -1.00 -4.01 -2.76
C ALA A 177 -0.69 -4.96 -3.92
N GLU A 178 -0.88 -6.24 -3.67
CA GLU A 178 -0.71 -7.29 -4.67
C GLU A 178 -2.05 -7.98 -4.89
N ALA A 179 -2.46 -8.10 -6.15
CA ALA A 179 -3.64 -8.89 -6.49
C ALA A 179 -3.37 -10.35 -6.12
N LYS A 180 -4.31 -10.99 -5.44
CA LYS A 180 -4.19 -12.41 -5.14
C LYS A 180 -4.24 -13.21 -6.43
N GLU A 181 -3.17 -13.95 -6.73
CA GLU A 181 -3.24 -14.93 -7.82
C GLU A 181 -4.24 -16.03 -7.44
N ASP A 182 -5.31 -16.16 -8.23
CA ASP A 182 -6.16 -17.35 -8.20
C ASP A 182 -5.27 -18.57 -8.40
N SER A 183 -5.18 -19.42 -7.38
CA SER A 183 -4.45 -20.69 -7.47
C SER A 183 -5.16 -21.57 -8.50
N ASN A 184 -4.61 -21.64 -9.72
CA ASN A 184 -5.15 -22.44 -10.81
C ASN A 184 -4.82 -23.93 -10.67
#